data_AF-A0AAV4VR48-F1
#
_entry.id   AF-A0AAV4VR48-F1
#
_cell.length_a   1.000
_cell.length_b   1.000
_cell.length_c   1.000
_cell.angle_alpha   90.00
_cell.angle_beta   90.00
_cell.angle_gamma   90.00
#
_symmetry.space_group_name_H-M   'P 1'
#
loop_
_entity.id
_entity.type
_entity.pdbx_description
1 polymer ?
#
loop_
_entity_poly.entity_id
_entity_poly.type
_entity_poly.pdbx_seq_one_letter_code
_entity_poly.pdbx_strand_id
1 'polypeptide(L)'
;MQHVSATRKFALCVVLNHEGQCQGPEKCILCNGPHSATSKICPRHTLEQKILEFKCRNHLTIGEARRLYAHSSKTNYSEAAKINSTAPNIEEIVNQRVESIVQNITIKMEQQTTLLIEIFQKQ
;
A
#
# COMPACT_ATOMS: atom_id res chain seq x y z
N MET A 1 -48.03 5.90 30.68
CA MET A 1 -47.63 5.09 29.50
C MET A 1 -46.13 5.26 29.31
N GLN A 2 -45.35 4.29 29.79
CA GLN A 2 -43.91 4.22 29.59
C GLN A 2 -43.66 3.59 28.22
N HIS A 3 -43.19 4.36 27.25
CA HIS A 3 -42.56 3.81 26.06
C HIS A 3 -41.04 3.93 26.22
N VAL A 4 -40.45 2.84 26.69
CA VAL A 4 -39.02 2.58 26.65
C VAL A 4 -38.62 2.38 25.19
N SER A 5 -38.07 3.41 24.55
CA SER A 5 -37.43 3.27 23.23
C SER A 5 -35.91 3.29 23.43
N ALA A 6 -35.41 2.19 23.98
CA ALA A 6 -33.99 1.90 24.01
C ALA A 6 -33.59 1.32 22.64
N THR A 7 -33.03 2.16 21.76
CA THR A 7 -32.15 1.66 20.69
C THR A 7 -31.14 2.72 20.27
N ARG A 8 -29.96 2.60 20.90
CA ARG A 8 -28.65 2.64 20.25
C ARG A 8 -28.23 3.97 19.57
N LYS A 9 -27.65 4.91 20.35
CA LYS A 9 -26.68 5.91 19.85
C LYS A 9 -25.86 6.61 20.96
N PHE A 10 -25.44 5.90 22.01
CA PHE A 10 -24.52 6.43 23.04
C PHE A 10 -23.04 6.29 22.66
N ALA A 11 -22.62 6.81 21.50
CA ALA A 11 -21.21 6.71 21.08
C ALA A 11 -20.63 7.96 20.41
N LEU A 12 -21.35 9.09 20.42
CA LEU A 12 -20.92 10.33 19.75
C LEU A 12 -20.88 11.55 20.69
N CYS A 13 -21.34 11.43 21.93
CA CYS A 13 -21.26 12.49 22.93
C CYS A 13 -20.05 12.23 23.84
N VAL A 14 -19.14 13.21 23.93
CA VAL A 14 -18.00 13.17 24.87
C VAL A 14 -18.45 13.52 26.31
N VAL A 15 -19.66 14.08 26.46
CA VAL A 15 -20.26 14.42 27.75
C VAL A 15 -20.95 13.18 28.32
N LEU A 16 -20.52 12.75 29.51
CA LEU A 16 -20.97 11.52 30.16
C LEU A 16 -22.45 11.55 30.56
N ASN A 17 -23.02 12.72 30.87
CA ASN A 17 -24.42 12.86 31.29
C ASN A 17 -25.08 14.03 30.57
N HIS A 18 -26.06 13.74 29.72
CA HIS A 18 -27.02 14.73 29.25
C HIS A 18 -28.43 14.17 29.43
N GLU A 19 -29.36 15.00 29.92
CA GLU A 19 -30.78 14.66 29.94
C GLU A 19 -31.42 15.19 28.64
N GLY A 20 -32.11 14.32 27.90
CA GLY A 20 -32.74 14.66 26.61
C GLY A 20 -31.96 14.18 25.38
N GLN A 21 -32.43 14.57 24.19
CA GLN A 21 -31.92 14.10 22.91
C GLN A 21 -30.52 14.69 22.62
N CYS A 22 -29.51 13.81 22.48
CA CYS A 22 -28.15 14.23 22.17
C CYS A 22 -28.09 14.91 20.79
N GLN A 23 -27.73 16.20 20.75
CA GLN A 23 -27.59 16.93 19.49
C GLN A 23 -26.24 16.66 18.79
N GLY A 24 -25.29 16.01 19.49
CA GLY A 24 -23.94 15.76 18.97
C GLY A 24 -23.17 17.06 18.69
N PRO A 25 -21.91 16.97 18.24
CA PRO A 25 -21.15 18.16 17.89
C PRO A 25 -21.73 18.84 16.63
N GLU A 26 -21.95 20.15 16.70
CA GLU A 26 -22.46 20.97 15.58
C GLU A 26 -21.55 20.96 14.35
N LYS A 27 -20.25 20.72 14.57
CA LYS A 27 -19.23 20.66 13.54
C LYS A 27 -18.59 19.28 13.52
N CYS A 28 -18.24 18.86 12.32
CA CYS A 28 -17.54 17.60 12.09
C CYS A 28 -16.19 17.60 12.83
N ILE A 29 -16.00 16.74 13.83
CA ILE A 29 -14.71 16.64 14.55
C ILE A 29 -13.54 16.26 13.63
N LEU A 30 -13.83 15.66 12.47
CA LEU A 30 -12.80 15.24 11.51
C LEU A 30 -12.38 16.36 10.57
N CYS A 31 -13.23 17.35 10.25
CA CYS A 31 -12.89 18.38 9.26
C CYS A 31 -13.43 19.79 9.56
N ASN A 32 -14.07 19.99 10.71
CA ASN A 32 -14.75 21.20 11.17
C ASN A 32 -15.87 21.74 10.27
N GLY A 33 -16.37 20.93 9.33
CA GLY A 33 -17.47 21.30 8.43
C GLY A 33 -18.86 21.20 9.08
N PRO A 34 -19.91 21.80 8.46
CA PRO A 34 -21.28 21.79 8.97
C PRO A 34 -21.98 20.46 8.66
N HIS A 35 -21.45 19.37 9.20
CA HIS A 35 -22.00 18.02 9.08
C HIS A 35 -21.53 17.15 10.25
N SER A 36 -22.20 16.00 10.48
CA SER A 36 -21.74 15.02 11.46
C SER A 36 -20.49 14.27 10.99
N ALA A 37 -19.65 13.82 11.94
CA ALA A 37 -18.41 13.09 11.63
C ALA A 37 -18.62 11.77 10.85
N THR A 38 -19.82 11.20 10.94
CA THR A 38 -20.21 9.98 10.21
C THR A 38 -20.81 10.28 8.83
N SER A 39 -20.89 11.55 8.43
CA SER A 39 -21.41 11.94 7.12
C SER A 39 -20.49 11.47 6.01
N LYS A 40 -21.06 10.84 4.97
CA LYS A 40 -20.35 10.47 3.73
C LYS A 40 -19.84 11.68 2.93
N ILE A 41 -20.31 12.88 3.27
CA ILE A 41 -19.88 14.13 2.64
C ILE A 41 -18.58 14.65 3.28
N CYS A 42 -18.16 14.12 4.44
CA CYS A 42 -16.94 14.56 5.09
C CYS A 42 -15.71 14.25 4.21
N PRO A 43 -14.94 15.26 3.77
CA PRO A 43 -13.79 15.05 2.90
C PRO A 43 -12.70 14.22 3.59
N ARG A 44 -12.49 14.39 4.90
CA ARG A 44 -11.53 13.59 5.67
C ARG A 44 -11.96 12.13 5.81
N HIS A 45 -13.25 11.89 6.06
CA HIS A 45 -13.78 10.52 6.13
C HIS A 45 -13.64 9.80 4.78
N THR A 46 -14.05 10.48 3.70
CA THR A 46 -13.95 9.95 2.34
C THR A 46 -12.50 9.67 1.94
N LEU A 47 -11.55 10.54 2.32
CA LEU A 47 -10.13 10.30 2.09
C LEU A 47 -9.63 9.03 2.80
N GLU A 48 -9.94 8.86 4.09
CA GLU A 48 -9.51 7.67 4.84
C GLU A 48 -10.13 6.38 4.28
N GLN A 49 -11.40 6.42 3.83
CA GLN A 49 -12.02 5.27 3.16
C GLN A 49 -11.26 4.87 1.88
N LYS A 50 -10.88 5.85 1.05
CA LYS A 50 -10.08 5.59 -0.16
C LYS A 50 -8.70 5.03 0.17
N ILE A 51 -8.06 5.50 1.24
CA ILE A 51 -6.77 4.98 1.70
C ILE A 51 -6.91 3.53 2.18
N LEU A 52 -8.00 3.19 2.89
CA LEU A 52 -8.26 1.82 3.34
C LEU A 52 -8.55 0.87 2.16
N GLU A 53 -9.31 1.32 1.17
CA GLU A 53 -9.55 0.58 -0.06
C GLU A 53 -8.23 0.33 -0.81
N PHE A 54 -7.40 1.38 -0.96
CA PHE A 54 -6.08 1.29 -1.56
C PHE A 54 -5.16 0.34 -0.80
N LYS A 55 -5.14 0.42 0.54
CA LYS A 55 -4.39 -0.48 1.43
C LYS A 55 -4.74 -1.94 1.14
N CYS A 56 -6.04 -2.26 1.14
CA CYS A 56 -6.51 -3.64 0.98
C CYS A 56 -6.21 -4.20 -0.40
N ARG A 57 -6.41 -3.41 -1.46
CA ARG A 57 -6.09 -3.84 -2.83
C ARG A 57 -4.61 -4.08 -3.09
N ASN A 58 -3.73 -3.39 -2.37
CA ASN A 58 -2.28 -3.45 -2.56
C ASN A 58 -1.55 -4.22 -1.44
N HIS A 59 -2.29 -4.83 -0.50
CA HIS A 59 -1.74 -5.57 0.64
C HIS A 59 -0.70 -4.80 1.47
N LEU A 60 -0.93 -3.50 1.65
CA LEU A 60 0.02 -2.60 2.34
C LEU A 60 -0.27 -2.50 3.84
N THR A 61 0.72 -2.04 4.59
CA THR A 61 0.45 -1.47 5.91
C THR A 61 -0.26 -0.11 5.79
N ILE A 62 -0.96 0.32 6.84
CA ILE A 62 -1.69 1.60 6.81
C ILE A 62 -0.77 2.81 6.62
N GLY A 63 0.45 2.77 7.18
CA GLY A 63 1.44 3.84 7.03
C GLY A 63 1.95 3.97 5.60
N GLU A 64 2.23 2.85 4.95
CA GLU A 64 2.66 2.81 3.55
C GLU A 64 1.54 3.26 2.61
N ALA A 65 0.31 2.80 2.85
CA ALA A 65 -0.85 3.22 2.07
C ALA A 65 -1.04 4.74 2.13
N ARG A 66 -0.97 5.35 3.32
CA ARG A 66 -1.04 6.82 3.49
C ARG A 66 0.08 7.54 2.74
N ARG A 67 1.32 7.04 2.87
CA ARG A 67 2.48 7.63 2.19
C ARG A 67 2.28 7.59 0.68
N LEU A 68 2.02 6.42 0.10
CA LEU A 68 1.87 6.27 -1.35
C LEU A 68 0.66 7.03 -1.90
N TYR A 69 -0.48 7.01 -1.20
CA TYR A 69 -1.67 7.76 -1.61
C TYR A 69 -1.44 9.27 -1.61
N ALA A 70 -0.65 9.79 -0.66
CA ALA A 70 -0.25 11.19 -0.64
C ALA A 70 0.70 11.53 -1.80
N HIS A 71 1.65 10.66 -2.16
CA HIS A 71 2.59 10.87 -3.27
C HIS A 71 1.90 10.75 -4.64
N SER A 72 0.96 9.81 -4.81
CA SER A 72 0.20 9.67 -6.07
C SER A 72 -0.68 10.89 -6.37
N SER A 73 -1.08 11.64 -5.34
CA SER A 73 -1.83 12.90 -5.49
C SER A 73 -0.94 14.13 -5.73
N LYS A 74 0.38 13.99 -5.55
CA LYS A 74 1.36 15.08 -5.54
C LYS A 74 2.52 14.84 -6.51
N THR A 75 2.29 14.19 -7.66
CA THR A 75 3.29 14.10 -8.73
C THR A 75 3.58 15.49 -9.29
N ASN A 76 4.49 16.19 -8.64
CA ASN A 76 5.20 17.31 -9.20
C ASN A 76 6.15 16.77 -10.29
N TYR A 77 6.23 17.47 -11.41
CA TYR A 77 6.96 17.07 -12.61
C TYR A 77 8.41 16.60 -12.31
N SER A 78 9.04 17.23 -11.33
CA SER A 78 10.41 16.94 -10.88
C SER A 78 10.59 15.56 -10.26
N GLU A 79 9.57 14.99 -9.59
CA GLU A 79 9.66 13.65 -8.98
C GLU A 79 9.41 12.55 -10.02
N ALA A 80 8.49 12.78 -10.97
CA ALA A 80 8.29 11.89 -12.12
C ALA A 80 9.55 11.79 -13.01
N ALA A 81 10.26 12.91 -13.23
CA ALA A 81 11.50 12.94 -14.00
C ALA A 81 12.64 12.16 -13.31
N LYS A 82 12.72 12.15 -11.97
CA LYS A 82 13.74 11.39 -11.22
C LYS A 82 13.52 9.88 -11.31
N ILE A 83 12.27 9.42 -11.27
CA ILE A 83 11.93 7.99 -11.39
C ILE A 83 12.40 7.45 -12.76
N ASN A 84 12.24 8.23 -13.84
CA ASN A 84 12.76 7.88 -15.16
C ASN A 84 14.30 7.85 -15.22
N SER A 85 14.98 8.57 -14.32
CA SER A 85 16.45 8.62 -14.26
C SER A 85 17.08 7.57 -13.35
N THR A 86 16.28 6.93 -12.47
CA THR A 86 16.73 5.86 -11.56
C THR A 86 16.18 4.48 -11.91
N ALA A 87 15.45 4.36 -13.02
CA ALA A 87 15.11 3.05 -13.56
C ALA A 87 16.43 2.31 -13.79
N PRO A 88 16.65 1.14 -13.14
CA PRO A 88 17.86 0.39 -13.39
C PRO A 88 17.88 0.05 -14.88
N ASN A 89 19.03 0.25 -15.53
CA ASN A 89 19.16 -0.02 -16.96
C ASN A 89 18.82 -1.50 -17.20
N ILE A 90 17.61 -1.74 -17.72
CA ILE A 90 17.07 -3.08 -17.92
C ILE A 90 17.97 -3.85 -18.89
N GLU A 91 18.55 -3.17 -19.87
CA GLU A 91 19.54 -3.73 -20.80
C GLU A 91 20.77 -4.23 -20.05
N GLU A 92 21.32 -3.43 -19.12
CA GLU A 92 22.49 -3.80 -18.32
C GLU A 92 22.20 -5.01 -17.41
N ILE A 93 21.04 -5.04 -16.73
CA ILE A 93 20.65 -6.17 -15.89
C ILE A 93 20.48 -7.45 -16.72
N VAL A 94 19.86 -7.34 -17.88
CA VAL A 94 19.67 -8.47 -18.78
C VAL A 94 21.02 -8.97 -19.28
N ASN A 95 21.92 -8.08 -19.67
CA ASN A 95 23.28 -8.43 -20.11
C ASN A 95 24.04 -9.18 -19.01
N GLN A 96 24.07 -8.64 -17.78
CA GLN A 96 24.72 -9.29 -16.64
C GLN A 96 24.14 -10.69 -16.34
N ARG A 97 22.82 -10.86 -16.42
CA ARG A 97 22.17 -12.16 -16.21
C ARG A 97 22.50 -13.14 -17.33
N VAL A 98 22.49 -12.68 -18.58
CA VAL A 98 22.82 -13.52 -19.74
C VAL A 98 24.26 -13.99 -19.65
N GLU A 99 25.21 -13.10 -19.33
CA GLU A 99 26.62 -13.45 -19.14
C GLU A 99 26.80 -14.49 -18.03
N SER A 100 26.15 -14.30 -16.88
CA SER A 100 26.20 -15.27 -15.77
C SER A 100 25.63 -16.64 -16.16
N ILE A 101 24.53 -16.67 -16.92
CA ILE A 101 23.95 -17.93 -17.41
C ILE A 101 24.92 -18.63 -18.37
N VAL A 102 25.50 -17.90 -19.32
CA VAL A 102 26.45 -18.46 -20.29
C VAL A 102 27.67 -19.04 -19.58
N GLN A 103 28.28 -18.31 -18.64
CA GLN A 103 29.42 -18.79 -17.87
C GLN A 103 29.09 -20.09 -17.12
N ASN A 104 27.94 -20.14 -16.45
CA ASN A 104 27.50 -21.33 -15.73
C ASN A 104 27.30 -22.55 -16.66
N ILE A 105 26.80 -22.32 -17.87
CA ILE A 105 26.65 -23.39 -18.87
C ILE A 105 28.01 -23.86 -19.35
N THR A 106 28.93 -22.95 -19.69
CA THR A 106 30.29 -23.30 -20.14
C THR A 106 31.02 -24.14 -19.10
N ILE A 107 31.01 -23.72 -17.83
CA ILE A 107 31.65 -24.47 -16.73
C ILE A 107 31.07 -25.87 -16.62
N LYS A 108 29.74 -26.01 -16.70
CA LYS A 108 29.07 -27.33 -16.64
C LYS A 108 29.41 -28.21 -17.83
N MET A 109 29.50 -27.64 -19.02
CA MET A 109 29.87 -28.36 -20.25
C MET A 109 31.31 -28.87 -20.18
N GLU A 110 32.23 -28.05 -19.68
CA GLU A 110 33.64 -28.44 -19.48
C GLU A 110 33.75 -29.56 -18.45
N GLN A 111 33.07 -29.44 -17.31
CA GLN A 111 33.04 -30.49 -16.28
C GLN A 111 32.50 -31.82 -16.82
N GLN A 112 31.42 -31.79 -17.60
CA GLN A 112 30.89 -33.00 -18.24
C GLN A 112 31.88 -33.60 -19.24
N THR A 113 32.60 -32.76 -19.98
CA THR A 113 33.62 -33.20 -20.95
C THR A 113 34.79 -33.89 -20.24
N THR A 114 35.28 -33.33 -19.14
CA THR A 114 36.36 -33.93 -18.34
C THR A 114 35.93 -35.29 -17.77
N LEU A 115 34.73 -35.38 -17.19
CA LEU A 115 34.20 -36.64 -16.65
C LEU A 115 34.09 -37.72 -17.74
N LEU A 116 33.66 -37.36 -18.94
CA LEU A 116 33.56 -38.29 -20.06
C LEU A 116 34.95 -38.84 -20.44
N ILE A 117 35.95 -37.98 -20.54
CA ILE A 117 37.33 -38.38 -20.85
C ILE A 117 37.88 -39.33 -19.78
N GLU A 118 37.66 -39.04 -18.50
CA GLU A 118 38.09 -39.89 -17.40
C GLU A 118 37.45 -41.29 -17.44
N ILE A 119 36.18 -41.39 -17.83
CA ILE A 119 35.49 -42.68 -17.99
C ILE A 119 36.14 -43.51 -19.10
N PHE A 120 36.50 -42.89 -20.23
CA PHE A 120 37.14 -43.59 -21.35
C PHE A 120 38.59 -43.98 -21.08
N GLN A 121 39.34 -43.21 -20.30
CA GLN A 121 40.73 -43.54 -19.96
C GLN A 121 40.88 -44.64 -18.90
N LYS A 122 39.81 -44.94 -18.15
CA LYS A 122 39.79 -45.98 -17.11
C LYS A 122 39.27 -47.34 -17.59
N GLN A 123 38.95 -47.48 -18.89
CA GLN A 123 38.66 -48.76 -19.56
C GLN A 123 39.88 -49.28 -20.28
#